data_AF-A0A817D1K1-F1
#
_entry.id   AF-A0A817D1K1-F1
#
_cell.length_a   1.000
_cell.length_b   1.000
_cell.length_c   1.000
_cell.angle_alpha   90.00
_cell.angle_beta   90.00
_cell.angle_gamma   90.00
#
_symmetry.space_group_name_H-M   'P 1'
#
loop_
_entity.id
_entity.type
_entity.pdbx_description
1 polymer ?
#
loop_
_entity_poly.entity_id
_entity_poly.type
_entity_poly.pdbx_seq_one_letter_code
_entity_poly.pdbx_strand_id
1 'polypeptide(L)'
;MWPEWHYGVLLLYGQHLAINHLVGTNQIRLMIGDNLLDQSTTDSTVQYAQQGIRLNLHCWHTDLPFSKFAFKMNHYNQTDLEKYKNDTTTQAYAMRMALESKYMTLQEMASYGRNRSLSS
;
A
#
# COMPACT_ATOMS: atom_id res chain seq x y z
N MET A 1 -8.14 42.27 9.26
CA MET A 1 -7.38 41.02 9.07
C MET A 1 -7.50 40.61 7.62
N TRP A 2 -6.37 40.37 6.96
CA TRP A 2 -6.35 39.87 5.59
C TRP A 2 -6.61 38.36 5.61
N PRO A 3 -7.38 37.79 4.67
CA PRO A 3 -7.70 36.37 4.73
C PRO A 3 -6.46 35.51 4.44
N GLU A 4 -6.25 34.50 5.28
CA GLU A 4 -5.06 33.63 5.35
C GLU A 4 -5.08 32.47 4.34
N TRP A 5 -5.94 32.56 3.32
CA TRP A 5 -6.11 31.52 2.30
C TRP A 5 -4.81 31.17 1.56
N HIS A 6 -3.87 32.11 1.50
CA HIS A 6 -2.61 31.98 0.78
C HIS A 6 -1.61 31.06 1.49
N TYR A 7 -1.76 30.77 2.78
CA TYR A 7 -0.84 29.91 3.52
C TYR A 7 -0.81 28.47 2.99
N GLY A 8 -1.97 27.92 2.60
CA GLY A 8 -2.02 26.60 1.98
C GLY A 8 -1.27 26.56 0.65
N VAL A 9 -1.42 27.59 -0.18
CA VAL A 9 -0.75 27.70 -1.48
C VAL A 9 0.77 27.83 -1.29
N LEU A 10 1.21 28.70 -0.37
CA LEU A 10 2.62 28.88 -0.05
C LEU A 10 3.26 27.61 0.52
N LEU A 11 2.53 26.87 1.37
CA LEU A 11 3.00 25.60 1.91
C LEU A 11 3.21 24.57 0.78
N LEU A 12 2.23 24.40 -0.11
CA LEU A 12 2.33 23.45 -1.23
C LEU A 12 3.49 23.80 -2.17
N TYR A 13 3.66 25.09 -2.48
CA TYR A 13 4.76 25.55 -3.32
C TYR A 13 6.13 25.38 -2.64
N GLY A 14 6.23 25.72 -1.34
CA GLY A 14 7.45 25.54 -0.56
C GLY A 14 7.86 24.08 -0.45
N GLN A 15 6.88 23.17 -0.25
CA GLN A 15 7.11 21.73 -0.25
C GLN A 15 7.66 21.24 -1.59
N HIS A 16 7.11 21.72 -2.71
CA HIS A 16 7.59 21.35 -4.04
C HIS A 16 9.06 21.75 -4.27
N LEU A 17 9.46 22.96 -3.85
CA LEU A 17 10.85 23.41 -3.91
C LEU A 17 11.77 22.57 -3.01
N ALA A 18 11.34 22.32 -1.76
CA ALA A 18 12.12 21.56 -0.81
C ALA A 18 12.36 20.11 -1.28
N ILE A 19 11.31 19.43 -1.75
CA ILE A 19 11.43 18.06 -2.27
C ILE A 19 12.40 18.00 -3.45
N ASN A 20 12.23 18.87 -4.44
CA ASN A 20 13.10 18.88 -5.61
C ASN A 20 14.56 19.18 -5.25
N HIS A 21 14.81 20.11 -4.32
CA HIS A 21 16.16 20.41 -3.85
C HIS A 21 16.79 19.22 -3.13
N LEU A 22 16.08 18.59 -2.20
CA LEU A 22 16.58 17.47 -1.40
C LEU A 22 16.82 16.21 -2.23
N VAL A 23 15.99 15.98 -3.26
CA VAL A 23 16.21 14.93 -4.26
C VAL A 23 17.41 15.26 -5.14
N GLY A 24 17.48 16.48 -5.70
CA GLY A 24 18.58 16.90 -6.57
C GLY A 24 19.95 16.93 -5.88
N THR A 25 19.97 17.13 -4.56
CA THR A 25 21.18 17.08 -3.73
C THR A 25 21.45 15.69 -3.12
N ASN A 26 20.68 14.66 -3.49
CA ASN A 26 20.78 13.30 -2.96
C ASN A 26 20.68 13.19 -1.42
N GLN A 27 20.11 14.19 -0.75
CA GLN A 27 19.88 14.16 0.70
C GLN A 27 18.70 13.25 1.07
N ILE A 28 17.75 13.07 0.14
CA ILE A 28 16.66 12.12 0.25
C ILE A 28 16.66 11.23 -0.99
N ARG A 29 16.50 9.92 -0.79
CA ARG A 29 16.27 8.95 -1.88
C ARG A 29 14.76 8.76 -2.05
N LEU A 30 14.17 9.40 -3.05
CA LEU A 30 12.81 9.10 -3.48
C LEU A 30 12.84 8.08 -4.60
N MET A 31 12.09 6.99 -4.45
CA MET A 31 11.76 6.11 -5.57
C MET A 31 10.57 6.72 -6.28
N ILE A 32 10.82 7.31 -7.46
CA ILE A 32 9.76 7.72 -8.37
C ILE A 32 9.30 6.44 -9.08
N GLY A 33 8.21 5.87 -8.59
CA GLY A 33 7.56 4.74 -9.24
C GLY A 33 6.24 5.19 -9.80
N ASP A 34 6.19 5.42 -11.12
CA ASP A 34 4.98 5.87 -11.83
C ASP A 34 3.78 4.93 -11.59
N ASN A 35 4.07 3.65 -11.26
CA ASN A 35 3.07 2.60 -11.03
C ASN A 35 3.06 2.05 -9.59
N LEU A 36 3.51 2.80 -8.57
CA LEU A 36 3.59 2.29 -7.18
C LEU A 36 2.57 2.90 -6.21
N LEU A 37 1.90 3.98 -6.61
CA LEU A 37 1.02 4.76 -5.73
C LEU A 37 -0.47 4.37 -5.80
N ASP A 38 -0.95 3.84 -6.91
CA ASP A 38 -2.37 3.53 -7.09
C ASP A 38 -2.53 2.18 -7.81
N GLN A 39 -2.36 1.09 -7.06
CA GLN A 39 -2.40 -0.27 -7.59
C GLN A 39 -3.75 -0.91 -7.32
N SER A 40 -4.54 -1.12 -8.38
CA SER A 40 -5.88 -1.68 -8.26
C SER A 40 -5.84 -3.11 -7.71
N THR A 41 -6.66 -3.39 -6.69
CA THR A 41 -6.86 -4.77 -6.19
C THR A 41 -7.71 -5.64 -7.10
N THR A 42 -8.21 -5.10 -8.22
CA THR A 42 -8.88 -5.86 -9.29
C THR A 42 -7.92 -6.23 -10.41
N ASP A 43 -6.66 -5.77 -10.33
CA ASP A 43 -5.67 -6.06 -11.36
C ASP A 43 -5.13 -7.48 -11.20
N SER A 44 -5.28 -8.27 -12.27
CA SER A 44 -4.77 -9.63 -12.38
C SER A 44 -3.35 -9.70 -12.94
N THR A 45 -2.72 -8.57 -13.24
CA THR A 45 -1.33 -8.53 -13.70
C THR A 45 -0.36 -8.73 -12.53
N VAL A 46 0.71 -9.47 -12.81
CA VAL A 46 1.82 -9.71 -11.89
C VAL A 46 2.72 -8.49 -11.96
N GLN A 47 2.70 -7.62 -10.95
CA GLN A 47 3.55 -6.42 -11.08
C GLN A 47 4.57 -6.22 -9.96
N TYR A 48 4.28 -6.36 -8.67
CA TYR A 48 5.24 -5.79 -7.70
C TYR A 48 5.41 -6.51 -6.37
N ALA A 49 4.54 -7.48 -6.02
CA ALA A 49 4.61 -8.16 -4.73
C ALA A 49 5.89 -9.00 -4.54
N GLN A 50 6.58 -9.37 -5.63
CA GLN A 50 7.82 -10.16 -5.59
C GLN A 50 9.09 -9.35 -5.30
N GLN A 51 9.06 -8.02 -5.41
CA GLN A 51 10.29 -7.20 -5.35
C GLN A 51 10.56 -6.57 -3.97
N GLY A 52 9.85 -7.02 -2.92
CA GLY A 52 9.94 -6.38 -1.59
C GLY A 52 9.41 -4.94 -1.55
N ILE A 53 8.77 -4.49 -2.64
CA ILE A 53 8.23 -3.14 -2.78
C ILE A 53 6.86 -3.07 -2.09
N ARG A 54 6.67 -2.03 -1.28
CA ARG A 54 5.39 -1.74 -0.64
C ARG A 54 4.45 -1.12 -1.65
N LEU A 55 3.34 -1.80 -1.91
CA LEU A 55 2.30 -1.31 -2.82
C LEU A 55 1.28 -0.47 -2.07
N ASN A 56 0.92 0.66 -2.67
CA ASN A 56 -0.27 1.41 -2.28
C ASN A 56 -1.45 0.83 -3.04
N LEU A 57 -2.35 0.16 -2.32
CA LEU A 57 -3.45 -0.57 -2.92
C LEU A 57 -4.71 0.29 -3.01
N HIS A 58 -5.35 0.27 -4.17
CA HIS A 58 -6.66 0.83 -4.41
C HIS A 58 -7.72 -0.27 -4.39
N CYS A 59 -8.62 -0.21 -3.41
CA CYS A 59 -9.72 -1.17 -3.29
C CYS A 59 -11.02 -0.58 -3.86
N TRP A 60 -11.38 -1.01 -5.08
CA TRP A 60 -12.69 -0.69 -5.66
C TRP A 60 -13.84 -1.34 -4.88
N HIS A 61 -15.07 -0.88 -5.13
CA HIS A 61 -16.30 -1.48 -4.59
C HIS A 61 -16.68 -2.74 -5.38
N THR A 62 -15.78 -3.72 -5.41
CA THR A 62 -15.94 -4.96 -6.18
C THR A 62 -15.63 -6.17 -5.32
N ASP A 63 -16.19 -7.32 -5.69
CA ASP A 63 -16.03 -8.59 -4.96
C ASP A 63 -15.06 -9.59 -5.62
N LEU A 64 -14.16 -9.11 -6.49
CA LEU A 64 -13.20 -9.96 -7.19
C LEU A 64 -11.77 -9.50 -6.93
N PRO A 65 -10.90 -10.40 -6.42
CA PRO A 65 -11.11 -11.47 -5.43
C PRO A 65 -11.05 -10.94 -3.99
N PHE A 66 -10.60 -9.70 -3.77
CA PHE A 66 -10.58 -9.03 -2.47
C PHE A 66 -11.64 -7.92 -2.40
N SER A 67 -12.35 -7.84 -1.29
CA SER A 67 -13.44 -6.90 -1.00
C SER A 67 -13.26 -6.37 0.42
N LYS A 68 -13.11 -5.05 0.55
CA LYS A 68 -12.98 -4.39 1.86
C LYS A 68 -14.23 -4.59 2.74
N PHE A 69 -15.40 -4.75 2.12
CA PHE A 69 -16.64 -5.00 2.83
C PHE A 69 -16.68 -6.43 3.38
N ALA A 70 -16.32 -7.43 2.56
CA ALA A 70 -16.21 -8.82 3.01
C ALA A 70 -15.16 -8.97 4.11
N PHE A 71 -14.03 -8.25 4.02
CA PHE A 71 -13.04 -8.20 5.09
C PHE A 71 -13.63 -7.64 6.39
N LYS A 72 -14.28 -6.48 6.33
CA LYS A 72 -14.90 -5.81 7.48
C LYS A 72 -15.98 -6.67 8.14
N MET A 73 -16.74 -7.44 7.36
CA MET A 73 -17.77 -8.37 7.84
C MET A 73 -17.20 -9.73 8.30
N ASN A 74 -15.88 -9.91 8.29
CA ASN A 74 -15.22 -11.16 8.64
C ASN A 74 -15.64 -12.38 7.78
N HIS A 75 -15.99 -12.17 6.51
CA HIS A 75 -16.49 -13.23 5.62
C HIS A 75 -15.38 -14.15 5.05
N TYR A 76 -14.10 -13.86 5.30
CA TYR A 76 -12.98 -14.71 4.85
C TYR A 76 -12.62 -15.85 5.81
N ASN A 77 -13.56 -16.34 6.62
CA ASN A 77 -13.25 -17.36 7.65
C ASN A 77 -13.02 -18.76 7.06
N GLN A 78 -13.55 -19.00 5.87
CA GLN A 78 -13.46 -20.29 5.16
C GLN A 78 -12.44 -20.24 4.01
N THR A 79 -11.73 -19.13 3.85
CA THR A 79 -10.78 -18.93 2.76
C THR A 79 -9.39 -19.37 3.20
N ASP A 80 -8.81 -20.32 2.48
CA ASP A 80 -7.47 -20.83 2.76
C ASP A 80 -6.38 -19.86 2.28
N LEU A 81 -5.40 -19.59 3.14
CA LEU A 81 -4.24 -18.76 2.86
C LEU A 81 -3.31 -19.41 1.83
N GLU A 82 -3.17 -20.74 1.86
CA GLU A 82 -2.23 -21.46 0.99
C GLU A 82 -2.59 -21.33 -0.49
N LYS A 83 -3.87 -21.09 -0.82
CA LYS A 83 -4.34 -20.83 -2.18
C LYS A 83 -3.67 -19.61 -2.82
N TYR A 84 -3.31 -18.61 -2.04
CA TYR A 84 -2.81 -17.31 -2.53
C TYR A 84 -1.30 -17.13 -2.34
N LYS A 85 -0.62 -18.08 -1.69
CA LYS A 85 0.80 -17.98 -1.32
C LYS A 85 1.73 -17.77 -2.50
N ASN A 86 1.49 -18.49 -3.59
CA ASN A 86 2.29 -18.44 -4.82
C ASN A 86 1.73 -17.45 -5.85
N ASP A 87 0.60 -16.81 -5.56
CA ASP A 87 -0.01 -15.83 -6.46
C ASP A 87 0.62 -14.46 -6.22
N THR A 88 1.18 -13.90 -7.29
CA THR A 88 2.00 -12.69 -7.31
C THR A 88 1.22 -11.47 -7.77
N THR A 89 -0.07 -11.64 -8.07
CA THR A 89 -0.97 -10.56 -8.47
C THR A 89 -1.27 -9.63 -7.30
N THR A 90 -1.56 -8.36 -7.62
CA THR A 90 -1.93 -7.33 -6.64
C THR A 90 -3.16 -7.74 -5.82
N GLN A 91 -4.11 -8.40 -6.49
CA GLN A 91 -5.31 -8.95 -5.86
C GLN A 91 -5.02 -10.03 -4.80
N ALA A 92 -4.08 -10.95 -5.07
CA ALA A 92 -3.72 -12.02 -4.15
C ALA A 92 -2.87 -11.49 -2.99
N TYR A 93 -2.05 -10.47 -3.25
CA TYR A 93 -1.35 -9.74 -2.21
C TYR A 93 -2.32 -9.10 -1.21
N ALA A 94 -3.38 -8.42 -1.68
CA ALA A 94 -4.42 -7.86 -0.83
C ALA A 94 -5.14 -8.95 0.00
N MET A 95 -5.52 -10.05 -0.65
CA MET A 95 -6.16 -11.19 0.01
C MET A 95 -5.26 -11.81 1.09
N ARG A 96 -3.97 -12.04 0.79
CA ARG A 96 -3.00 -12.58 1.76
C ARG A 96 -2.86 -11.68 2.97
N MET A 97 -2.72 -10.36 2.78
CA MET A 97 -2.65 -9.44 3.92
C MET A 97 -3.89 -9.51 4.79
N ALA A 98 -5.08 -9.60 4.18
CA ALA A 98 -6.33 -9.75 4.89
C ALA A 98 -6.40 -11.06 5.69
N LEU A 99 -6.01 -12.18 5.11
CA LEU A 99 -5.99 -13.49 5.78
C LEU A 99 -4.94 -13.55 6.88
N GLU A 100 -3.70 -13.12 6.61
CA GLU A 100 -2.62 -13.08 7.59
C GLU A 100 -3.00 -12.20 8.79
N SER A 101 -3.68 -11.07 8.57
CA SER A 101 -4.08 -10.14 9.65
C SER A 101 -4.99 -10.79 10.71
N LYS A 102 -5.71 -11.86 10.37
CA LYS A 102 -6.58 -12.59 11.31
C LYS A 102 -5.80 -13.38 12.34
N TYR A 103 -4.61 -13.85 11.95
CA TYR A 103 -3.77 -14.71 12.80
C TYR A 103 -2.69 -13.90 13.53
N MET A 104 -2.63 -12.59 13.32
CA MET A 104 -1.68 -11.71 14.00
C MET A 104 -2.25 -11.17 15.31
N THR A 105 -1.42 -11.20 16.33
CA THR A 105 -1.63 -10.39 17.53
C THR A 105 -1.43 -8.90 17.23
N LEU A 106 -1.93 -8.02 18.10
CA LEU A 106 -1.75 -6.57 17.96
C LEU A 106 -0.26 -6.16 17.92
N GLN A 107 0.60 -6.86 18.64
CA GLN A 107 2.05 -6.62 18.63
C GLN A 107 2.71 -7.04 17.31
N GLU A 108 2.29 -8.17 16.76
CA GLU A 108 2.74 -8.64 15.44
C GLU A 108 2.26 -7.71 14.34
N MET A 109 1.00 -7.26 14.37
CA MET A 109 0.47 -6.29 13.41
C MET A 109 1.27 -4.96 13.43
N ALA A 110 1.63 -4.46 14.61
CA ALA A 110 2.43 -3.25 14.76
C ALA A 110 3.88 -3.38 14.26
N SER A 111 4.39 -4.60 14.13
CA SER A 111 5.73 -4.89 13.59
C SER A 111 5.70 -5.43 12.15
N TYR A 112 4.55 -5.90 11.68
CA TYR A 112 4.33 -6.49 10.35
C TYR A 112 4.77 -5.57 9.21
N GLY A 113 4.37 -4.30 9.27
CA GLY A 113 4.76 -3.30 8.29
C GLY A 113 6.25 -2.92 8.35
N ARG A 114 7.00 -3.28 9.39
CA ARG A 114 8.44 -2.97 9.52
C ARG A 114 9.34 -4.13 9.09
N ASN A 115 8.91 -5.38 9.28
CA ASN A 115 9.77 -6.55 9.12
C ASN A 115 9.77 -7.16 7.70
N ARG A 116 8.79 -6.85 6.83
CA ARG A 116 8.67 -7.44 5.48
C ARG A 116 9.74 -6.99 4.46
N SER A 117 10.57 -6.00 4.77
CA SER A 117 11.64 -5.53 3.87
C SER A 117 12.96 -6.33 3.98
N LEU A 118 13.00 -7.35 4.84
CA LEU A 118 14.24 -8.11 5.14
C LEU A 118 14.19 -9.58 4.68
N SER A 119 13.09 -10.01 4.06
CA SER A 119 12.91 -11.38 3.58
C SER A 119 12.56 -11.38 2.10
N SER A 120 13.55 -11.06 1.27
CA SER A 120 13.55 -11.31 -0.17
C SER A 120 14.93 -11.80 -0.56
#